data_AF-A0A3D3TKC9-F1
#
_entry.id   AF-A0A3D3TKC9-F1
#
_cell.length_a   1.000
_cell.length_b   1.000
_cell.length_c   1.000
_cell.angle_alpha   90.00
_cell.angle_beta   90.00
_cell.angle_gamma   90.00
#
_symmetry.space_group_name_H-M   'P 1'
#
loop_
_entity.id
_entity.type
_entity.pdbx_description
1 polymer ?
#
loop_
_entity_poly.entity_id
_entity_poly.type
_entity_poly.pdbx_seq_one_letter_code
_entity_poly.pdbx_strand_id
1 'polypeptide(L)'
;MEKKYSIGRGVLLLIIFALLSYIFISMTVWTTDGKYLFLSRYLRINQHNRVISGENFAPDQYRFGSYYLVENLFKFIPIEWLDENSEELSMMLLSRDYWTEEKKGMIDSYFPVAEREKLVSDLEKVIEELVDSVTAKNLLLNNALKAFASSLNWQVYLTDPATTALLIGERLPEEIKRAVDLSSNENQILNGHITARFFFNILTLILLYGFCRVFSSPSESLLSTVVFQAIMPLTTMYFGWETFHAAALFIGGLLLIAKRGRFYLLCLLMALGSLFRPDHMIFLSLIYLLFNFNSGLSWSKRAFVLSKSFITAAIPAVLTFAVSRFLYPDAEYSVDLIQLRYNMTYIWSWIYPMIFASIPLLFLREVKSYGFFRKTWFWILPFIAMNFLVARTAEVRLFTPVIAYFAPLIGIGLQRFFPGRSMVNTAIE
;
A
#
# COMPACT_ATOMS: atom_id res chain seq x y z
N MET A 1 1.99 8.68 -49.56
CA MET A 1 1.11 7.74 -48.85
C MET A 1 1.73 7.43 -47.49
N GLU A 2 1.39 8.21 -46.47
CA GLU A 2 1.79 7.91 -45.10
C GLU A 2 0.93 6.76 -44.57
N LYS A 3 1.54 5.61 -44.28
CA LYS A 3 0.88 4.54 -43.53
C LYS A 3 0.59 5.08 -42.12
N LYS A 4 -0.64 5.51 -41.87
CA LYS A 4 -1.14 5.70 -40.49
C LYS A 4 -1.07 4.35 -39.78
N TYR A 5 -0.05 4.17 -38.94
CA TYR A 5 0.00 3.09 -37.98
C TYR A 5 -1.12 3.31 -36.96
N SER A 6 -2.24 2.62 -37.16
CA SER A 6 -3.32 2.53 -36.18
C SER A 6 -2.80 1.74 -34.99
N ILE A 7 -2.43 2.43 -33.90
CA ILE A 7 -2.19 1.79 -32.60
C ILE A 7 -3.45 0.99 -32.25
N GLY A 8 -3.32 -0.33 -32.12
CA GLY A 8 -4.44 -1.20 -31.79
C GLY A 8 -5.06 -0.77 -30.46
N ARG A 9 -6.40 -0.83 -30.36
CA ARG A 9 -7.14 -0.39 -29.16
C ARG A 9 -6.62 -1.03 -27.86
N GLY A 10 -6.12 -2.27 -27.91
CA GLY A 10 -5.52 -2.95 -26.76
C GLY A 10 -4.19 -2.33 -26.32
N VAL A 11 -3.34 -1.90 -27.25
CA VAL A 11 -2.07 -1.22 -26.96
C VAL A 11 -2.34 0.14 -26.33
N LEU A 12 -3.34 0.88 -26.85
CA LEU A 12 -3.75 2.15 -26.26
C LEU A 12 -4.23 1.99 -24.81
N LEU A 13 -5.04 0.96 -24.53
CA LEU A 13 -5.49 0.67 -23.15
C LEU A 13 -4.32 0.36 -22.22
N LEU A 14 -3.34 -0.43 -22.68
CA LEU A 14 -2.14 -0.74 -21.91
C LEU A 14 -1.34 0.53 -21.60
N ILE A 15 -1.15 1.41 -22.59
CA ILE A 15 -0.47 2.70 -22.41
C ILE A 15 -1.22 3.54 -21.36
N ILE A 16 -2.55 3.66 -21.46
CA ILE A 16 -3.35 4.42 -20.49
C ILE A 16 -3.19 3.84 -19.08
N PHE A 17 -3.27 2.53 -18.91
CA PHE A 17 -3.13 1.91 -17.59
C PHE A 17 -1.71 1.98 -17.03
N ALA A 18 -0.69 1.93 -17.89
CA ALA A 18 0.69 2.16 -17.49
C ALA A 18 0.88 3.60 -17.00
N LEU A 19 0.40 4.60 -17.75
CA LEU A 19 0.48 6.01 -17.35
C LEU A 19 -0.27 6.28 -16.04
N LEU A 20 -1.50 5.79 -15.91
CA LEU A 20 -2.29 5.93 -14.68
C LEU A 20 -1.63 5.25 -13.48
N SER A 21 -1.00 4.09 -13.69
CA SER A 21 -0.25 3.40 -12.65
C SER A 21 1.00 4.17 -12.27
N TYR A 22 1.74 4.71 -13.24
CA TYR A 22 2.95 5.49 -12.97
C TYR A 22 2.63 6.73 -12.14
N ILE A 23 1.66 7.54 -12.56
CA ILE A 23 1.22 8.74 -11.83
C ILE A 23 0.81 8.37 -10.41
N PHE A 24 -0.01 7.34 -10.26
CA PHE A 24 -0.47 6.88 -8.95
C PHE A 24 0.69 6.44 -8.04
N ILE A 25 1.58 5.59 -8.55
CA ILE A 25 2.69 5.08 -7.75
C ILE A 25 3.61 6.22 -7.33
N SER A 26 3.97 7.13 -8.24
CA SER A 26 4.77 8.32 -7.91
C SER A 26 4.08 9.21 -6.85
N MET A 27 2.76 9.41 -6.94
CA MET A 27 2.01 10.13 -5.90
C MET A 27 2.08 9.41 -4.54
N THR A 28 2.00 8.08 -4.51
CA THR A 28 2.13 7.33 -3.25
C THR A 28 3.54 7.38 -2.66
N VAL A 29 4.57 7.36 -3.51
CA VAL A 29 5.96 7.55 -3.09
C VAL A 29 6.10 8.91 -2.41
N TRP A 30 5.63 9.97 -3.06
CA TRP A 30 5.72 11.33 -2.55
C TRP A 30 4.92 11.56 -1.26
N THR A 31 3.68 11.06 -1.18
CA THR A 31 2.75 11.36 -0.08
C THR A 31 2.84 10.42 1.13
N THR A 32 3.32 9.19 0.93
CA THR A 32 3.29 8.14 1.97
C THR A 32 4.68 7.62 2.27
N ASP A 33 5.47 7.31 1.24
CA ASP A 33 6.79 6.69 1.41
C ASP A 33 7.82 7.73 1.84
N GLY A 34 7.75 8.94 1.28
CA GLY A 34 8.60 10.09 1.62
C GLY A 34 8.16 10.87 2.87
N LYS A 35 6.95 10.67 3.40
CA LYS A 35 6.40 11.48 4.52
C LYS A 35 7.19 11.36 5.83
N TYR A 36 7.83 10.22 6.07
CA TYR A 36 8.68 9.98 7.24
C TYR A 36 10.15 9.73 6.89
N LEU A 37 10.54 10.06 5.64
CA LEU A 37 11.89 9.99 5.08
C LEU A 37 12.66 8.73 5.52
N PHE A 38 13.59 8.88 6.47
CA PHE A 38 14.47 7.80 6.90
C PHE A 38 13.75 6.71 7.68
N LEU A 39 12.79 7.06 8.55
CA LEU A 39 12.14 6.10 9.45
C LEU A 39 11.21 5.18 8.66
N SER A 40 10.46 5.73 7.70
CA SER A 40 9.61 4.91 6.82
C SER A 40 10.47 3.94 6.02
N ARG A 41 11.59 4.39 5.42
CA ARG A 41 12.47 3.52 4.63
C ARG A 41 13.09 2.41 5.46
N TYR A 42 13.72 2.75 6.58
CA TYR A 42 14.37 1.79 7.46
C TYR A 42 13.39 0.72 7.95
N LEU A 43 12.20 1.12 8.42
CA LEU A 43 11.18 0.16 8.88
C LEU A 43 10.76 -0.81 7.76
N ARG A 44 10.71 -0.37 6.49
CA ARG A 44 10.34 -1.21 5.34
C ARG A 44 11.38 -2.25 5.02
N ILE A 45 12.63 -1.81 4.98
CA ILE A 45 13.78 -2.68 4.72
C ILE A 45 13.89 -3.70 5.84
N ASN A 46 13.80 -3.25 7.09
CA ASN A 46 13.83 -4.14 8.25
C ASN A 46 12.67 -5.15 8.25
N GLN A 47 11.44 -4.69 8.01
CA GLN A 47 10.28 -5.58 7.89
C GLN A 47 10.47 -6.62 6.78
N HIS A 48 10.99 -6.21 5.62
CA HIS A 48 11.29 -7.15 4.54
C HIS A 48 12.33 -8.18 4.94
N ASN A 49 13.47 -7.74 5.47
CA ASN A 49 14.55 -8.63 5.90
C ASN A 49 14.09 -9.62 6.96
N ARG A 50 13.25 -9.18 7.91
CA ARG A 50 12.64 -10.04 8.93
C ARG A 50 11.68 -11.07 8.35
N VAL A 51 10.87 -10.71 7.34
CA VAL A 51 10.00 -11.70 6.66
C VAL A 51 10.84 -12.74 5.92
N ILE A 52 11.87 -12.33 5.19
CA ILE A 52 12.74 -13.22 4.43
C ILE A 52 13.54 -14.16 5.36
N SER A 53 13.98 -13.67 6.52
CA SER A 53 14.69 -14.48 7.53
C SER A 53 13.77 -15.36 8.40
N GLY A 54 12.45 -15.16 8.35
CA GLY A 54 11.50 -15.92 9.17
C GLY A 54 11.30 -15.38 10.59
N GLU A 55 11.80 -14.17 10.86
CA GLU A 55 11.83 -13.55 12.20
C GLU A 55 10.75 -12.45 12.39
N ASN A 56 9.76 -12.37 11.49
CA ASN A 56 8.69 -11.38 11.59
C ASN A 56 7.42 -11.93 12.25
N PHE A 57 6.51 -11.01 12.59
CA PHE A 57 5.24 -11.32 13.25
C PHE A 57 4.19 -11.93 12.30
N ALA A 58 3.28 -12.71 12.88
CA ALA A 58 2.34 -13.62 12.23
C ALA A 58 1.53 -13.05 11.05
N PRO A 59 0.88 -11.87 11.08
CA PRO A 59 0.14 -11.46 9.90
C PRO A 59 1.04 -11.21 8.68
N ASP A 60 2.26 -10.72 8.85
CA ASP A 60 3.16 -10.47 7.72
C ASP A 60 3.92 -11.73 7.31
N GLN A 61 4.35 -12.52 8.29
CA GLN A 61 5.07 -13.77 8.05
C GLN A 61 4.21 -14.79 7.29
N TYR A 62 2.89 -14.78 7.53
CA TYR A 62 1.96 -15.65 6.80
C TYR A 62 1.56 -15.08 5.42
N ARG A 63 1.88 -13.81 5.14
CA ARG A 63 1.59 -13.09 3.88
C ARG A 63 2.88 -12.79 3.11
N PHE A 64 3.76 -13.78 3.04
CA PHE A 64 5.13 -13.63 2.52
C PHE A 64 5.22 -13.46 1.00
N GLY A 65 4.14 -13.66 0.23
CA GLY A 65 4.17 -13.73 -1.23
C GLY A 65 4.79 -12.50 -1.91
N SER A 66 4.45 -11.29 -1.45
CA SER A 66 5.01 -10.05 -2.01
C SER A 66 6.50 -9.90 -1.70
N TYR A 67 6.93 -10.32 -0.51
CA TYR A 67 8.32 -10.21 -0.07
C TYR A 67 9.23 -11.09 -0.94
N TYR A 68 8.83 -12.34 -1.19
CA TYR A 68 9.61 -13.25 -2.04
C TYR A 68 9.66 -12.81 -3.50
N LEU A 69 8.57 -12.24 -4.04
CA LEU A 69 8.59 -11.66 -5.39
C LEU A 69 9.57 -10.51 -5.49
N VAL A 70 9.66 -9.66 -4.47
CA VAL A 70 10.63 -8.57 -4.48
C VAL A 70 12.05 -9.06 -4.32
N GLU A 71 12.28 -9.97 -3.38
CA GLU A 71 13.59 -10.50 -3.06
C GLU A 71 14.23 -11.22 -4.26
N ASN A 72 13.42 -11.90 -5.08
CA ASN A 72 13.92 -12.74 -6.16
C ASN A 72 13.75 -12.15 -7.57
N LEU A 73 12.92 -11.10 -7.73
CA LEU A 73 12.60 -10.57 -9.05
C LEU A 73 12.60 -9.04 -9.09
N PHE A 74 11.70 -8.40 -8.36
CA PHE A 74 11.43 -6.99 -8.64
C PHE A 74 12.54 -6.03 -8.19
N LYS A 75 13.34 -6.38 -7.16
CA LYS A 75 14.47 -5.52 -6.74
C LYS A 75 15.55 -5.35 -7.80
N PHE A 76 15.60 -6.26 -8.78
CA PHE A 76 16.56 -6.23 -9.88
C PHE A 76 16.03 -5.49 -11.12
N ILE A 77 14.82 -4.93 -11.08
CA ILE A 77 14.25 -4.15 -12.19
C ILE A 77 14.50 -2.66 -11.91
N PRO A 78 15.39 -1.99 -12.67
CA PRO A 78 15.79 -0.61 -12.39
C PRO A 78 14.78 0.38 -13.00
N ILE A 79 13.63 0.55 -12.34
CA ILE A 79 12.75 1.70 -12.61
C ILE A 79 13.13 2.82 -11.64
N GLU A 80 13.40 4.00 -12.19
CA GLU A 80 13.60 5.21 -11.40
C GLU A 80 12.24 5.82 -11.05
N TRP A 81 12.00 6.01 -9.75
CA TRP A 81 10.78 6.62 -9.23
C TRP A 81 11.08 8.01 -8.72
N LEU A 82 10.13 8.93 -8.90
CA LEU A 82 10.25 10.30 -8.42
C LEU A 82 10.24 10.33 -6.89
N ASP A 83 11.41 10.45 -6.28
CA ASP A 83 11.64 10.45 -4.83
C ASP A 83 12.62 11.55 -4.41
N GLU A 84 12.36 12.77 -4.89
CA GLU A 84 13.20 13.97 -4.69
C GLU A 84 13.53 14.21 -3.21
N ASN A 85 12.56 13.99 -2.31
CA ASN A 85 12.73 14.19 -0.88
C ASN A 85 13.82 13.27 -0.27
N SER A 86 13.89 12.03 -0.76
CA SER A 86 14.88 11.07 -0.25
C SER A 86 16.23 11.23 -0.93
N GLU A 87 16.24 11.62 -2.20
CA GLU A 87 17.44 12.04 -2.92
C GLU A 87 18.10 13.25 -2.25
N GLU A 88 17.33 14.29 -1.98
CA GLU A 88 17.77 15.49 -1.28
C GLU A 88 18.34 15.15 0.10
N LEU A 89 17.62 14.36 0.91
CA LEU A 89 18.08 13.96 2.24
C LEU A 89 19.36 13.11 2.17
N SER A 90 19.42 12.14 1.26
CA SER A 90 20.59 11.28 1.07
C SER A 90 21.82 12.12 0.71
N MET A 91 21.67 13.05 -0.23
CA MET A 91 22.77 13.92 -0.63
C MET A 91 23.19 14.88 0.49
N MET A 92 22.24 15.49 1.21
CA MET A 92 22.52 16.36 2.36
C MET A 92 23.34 15.65 3.46
N LEU A 93 22.99 14.39 3.77
CA LEU A 93 23.61 13.66 4.86
C LEU A 93 24.91 12.94 4.47
N LEU A 94 25.03 12.51 3.21
CA LEU A 94 26.10 11.58 2.80
C LEU A 94 27.11 12.18 1.81
N SER A 95 26.81 13.32 1.18
CA SER A 95 27.66 13.92 0.14
C SER A 95 28.15 15.32 0.53
N ARG A 96 29.47 15.50 0.56
CA ARG A 96 30.09 16.83 0.78
C ARG A 96 29.89 17.74 -0.42
N ASP A 97 29.99 17.19 -1.63
CA ASP A 97 29.91 17.93 -2.89
C ASP A 97 28.52 18.53 -3.13
N TYR A 98 27.51 18.02 -2.42
CA TYR A 98 26.16 18.54 -2.43
C TYR A 98 26.03 19.96 -1.85
N TRP A 99 26.89 20.31 -0.88
CA TRP A 99 26.80 21.55 -0.12
C TRP A 99 27.43 22.74 -0.85
N THR A 100 26.79 23.16 -1.94
CA THR A 100 27.12 24.38 -2.69
C THR A 100 26.64 25.64 -1.96
N GLU A 101 27.16 26.81 -2.36
CA GLU A 101 26.70 28.10 -1.83
C GLU A 101 25.20 28.35 -2.06
N GLU A 102 24.66 27.84 -3.17
CA GLU A 102 23.21 27.89 -3.44
C GLU A 102 22.41 27.10 -2.40
N LYS A 103 22.84 25.87 -2.09
CA LYS A 103 22.15 25.01 -1.12
C LYS A 103 22.27 25.54 0.30
N LYS A 104 23.42 26.11 0.67
CA LYS A 104 23.58 26.84 1.93
C LYS A 104 22.65 28.05 1.99
N GLY A 105 22.61 28.86 0.94
CA GLY A 105 21.72 30.02 0.85
C GLY A 105 20.23 29.67 0.95
N MET A 106 19.83 28.52 0.41
CA MET A 106 18.47 28.00 0.59
C MET A 106 18.17 27.70 2.06
N ILE A 107 19.05 26.97 2.77
CA ILE A 107 18.84 26.68 4.19
C ILE A 107 18.88 27.96 5.02
N ASP A 108 19.78 28.89 4.72
CA ASP A 108 19.86 30.19 5.40
C ASP A 108 18.57 31.01 5.21
N SER A 109 17.82 30.79 4.13
CA SER A 109 16.52 31.43 3.92
C SER A 109 15.42 30.83 4.81
N TYR A 110 15.50 29.53 5.14
CA TYR A 110 14.55 28.86 6.03
C TYR A 110 14.94 28.94 7.51
N PHE A 111 16.24 28.99 7.79
CA PHE A 111 16.81 29.09 9.13
C PHE A 111 17.97 30.10 9.14
N PRO A 112 17.63 31.41 9.31
CA PRO A 112 18.57 32.52 9.17
C PRO A 112 19.77 32.44 10.10
N VAL A 113 20.93 32.86 9.58
CA VAL A 113 22.21 32.90 10.32
C VAL A 113 22.05 33.63 11.67
N ALA A 114 21.36 34.77 11.69
CA ALA A 114 21.15 35.55 12.91
C ALA A 114 20.36 34.79 13.99
N GLU A 115 19.40 33.93 13.61
CA GLU A 115 18.67 33.09 14.57
C GLU A 115 19.57 31.97 15.11
N ARG A 116 20.44 31.41 14.27
CA ARG A 116 21.44 30.40 14.65
C ARG A 116 22.49 30.97 15.60
N GLU A 117 23.00 32.16 15.32
CA GLU A 117 23.94 32.88 16.17
C GLU A 117 23.32 33.24 17.52
N LYS A 118 22.04 33.61 17.55
CA LYS A 118 21.30 33.82 18.80
C LYS A 118 21.22 32.53 19.62
N LEU A 119 20.93 31.39 18.99
CA LEU A 119 20.92 30.09 19.68
C LEU A 119 22.28 29.72 20.25
N VAL A 120 23.37 30.03 19.54
CA VAL A 120 24.74 29.87 20.06
C VAL A 120 24.92 30.70 21.32
N SER A 121 24.56 31.99 21.30
CA SER A 121 24.70 32.87 22.46
C SER A 121 23.86 32.41 23.66
N ASP A 122 22.63 31.92 23.41
CA ASP A 122 21.75 31.41 24.46
C ASP A 122 22.30 30.11 25.07
N LEU A 123 22.85 29.20 24.26
CA LEU A 123 23.50 27.98 24.74
C LEU A 123 24.81 28.26 25.50
N GLU A 124 25.59 29.24 25.07
CA GLU A 124 26.80 29.67 25.78
C GLU A 124 26.47 30.12 27.21
N LYS A 125 25.41 30.91 27.39
CA LYS A 125 24.93 31.32 28.72
C LYS A 125 24.52 30.12 29.58
N VAL A 126 23.79 29.16 29.00
CA VAL A 126 23.38 27.94 29.72
C VAL A 126 24.59 27.11 30.13
N ILE A 127 25.59 26.98 29.27
CA ILE A 127 26.84 26.28 29.59
C ILE A 127 27.58 27.01 30.71
N GLU A 128 27.67 28.34 30.64
CA GLU A 128 28.30 29.15 31.70
C GLU A 128 27.60 28.98 33.05
N GLU A 129 26.28 29.09 33.10
CA GLU A 129 25.48 28.89 34.30
C GLU A 129 25.65 27.47 34.87
N LEU A 130 25.68 26.45 33.99
CA LEU A 130 25.84 25.06 34.38
C LEU A 130 27.25 24.79 34.95
N VAL A 131 28.31 25.29 34.29
CA VAL A 131 29.69 25.18 34.79
C VAL A 131 29.84 25.93 36.11
N ASP A 132 29.27 27.12 36.24
CA ASP A 132 29.31 27.92 37.47
C ASP A 132 28.60 27.19 38.64
N SER A 133 27.49 26.51 38.36
CA SER A 133 26.73 25.74 39.37
C SER A 133 27.48 24.50 39.91
N VAL A 134 28.25 23.81 39.06
CA VAL A 134 28.96 22.56 39.43
C VAL A 134 30.33 22.83 40.05
N THR A 135 30.95 23.97 39.75
CA THR A 135 32.33 24.25 40.18
C THR A 135 32.46 24.97 41.52
N ALA A 136 31.37 25.45 42.11
CA ALA A 136 31.27 25.97 43.48
C ALA A 136 32.51 26.78 43.95
N LYS A 137 32.90 27.80 43.18
CA LYS A 137 34.04 28.73 43.38
C LYS A 137 35.45 28.24 43.02
N ASN A 138 35.63 27.02 42.49
CA ASN A 138 36.94 26.58 41.99
C ASN A 138 37.23 27.20 40.60
N LEU A 139 37.94 28.33 40.60
CA LEU A 139 38.33 29.09 39.41
C LEU A 139 39.11 28.27 38.37
N LEU A 140 40.00 27.37 38.81
CA LEU A 140 40.78 26.53 37.91
C LEU A 140 39.89 25.51 37.19
N LEU A 141 39.00 24.84 37.94
CA LEU A 141 38.06 23.88 37.38
C LEU A 141 37.03 24.56 36.47
N ASN A 142 36.55 25.75 36.85
CA ASN A 142 35.62 26.55 36.06
C ASN A 142 36.23 26.95 34.71
N ASN A 143 37.43 27.53 34.72
CA ASN A 143 38.13 27.93 33.51
C ASN A 143 38.49 26.72 32.63
N ALA A 144 38.87 25.58 33.23
CA ALA A 144 39.16 24.35 32.51
C ALA A 144 37.90 23.79 31.81
N LEU A 145 36.75 23.79 32.48
CA LEU A 145 35.49 23.29 31.91
C LEU A 145 34.93 24.23 30.83
N LYS A 146 35.04 25.56 31.01
CA LYS A 146 34.67 26.54 29.97
C LYS A 146 35.57 26.39 28.74
N ALA A 147 36.89 26.30 28.93
CA ALA A 147 37.84 26.07 27.84
C ALA A 147 37.60 24.73 27.13
N PHE A 148 37.27 23.68 27.88
CA PHE A 148 36.89 22.38 27.33
C PHE A 148 35.63 22.50 26.47
N ALA A 149 34.57 23.12 26.98
CA ALA A 149 33.34 23.33 26.22
C ALA A 149 33.57 24.12 24.92
N SER A 150 34.36 25.19 24.97
CA SER A 150 34.75 25.96 23.77
C SER A 150 35.62 25.15 22.80
N SER A 151 36.48 24.25 23.29
CA SER A 151 37.36 23.42 22.44
C SER A 151 36.63 22.36 21.61
N LEU A 152 35.35 22.07 21.93
CA LEU A 152 34.52 21.12 21.19
C LEU A 152 33.97 21.69 19.87
N ASN A 153 34.19 22.99 19.57
CA ASN A 153 33.73 23.67 18.35
C ASN A 153 32.23 23.45 18.04
N TRP A 154 31.41 23.29 19.07
CA TRP A 154 30.00 22.93 18.91
C TRP A 154 29.17 24.03 18.23
N GLN A 155 29.63 25.29 18.31
CA GLN A 155 29.00 26.43 17.65
C GLN A 155 28.91 26.24 16.14
N VAL A 156 29.92 25.61 15.52
CA VAL A 156 29.95 25.34 14.08
C VAL A 156 28.82 24.39 13.66
N TYR A 157 28.42 23.47 14.53
CA TYR A 157 27.27 22.57 14.30
C TYR A 157 25.91 23.27 14.41
N LEU A 158 25.88 24.54 14.80
CA LEU A 158 24.67 25.34 14.79
C LEU A 158 24.69 26.39 13.69
N THR A 159 25.87 26.93 13.36
CA THR A 159 26.00 28.02 12.40
C THR A 159 26.24 27.57 10.97
N ASP A 160 26.85 26.40 10.75
CA ASP A 160 27.05 25.82 9.42
C ASP A 160 26.18 24.56 9.20
N PRO A 161 25.08 24.66 8.43
CA PRO A 161 24.17 23.54 8.22
C PRO A 161 24.83 22.35 7.50
N ALA A 162 25.86 22.59 6.69
CA ALA A 162 26.58 21.54 5.99
C ALA A 162 27.33 20.63 6.97
N THR A 163 28.11 21.24 7.87
CA THR A 163 28.84 20.50 8.91
C THR A 163 27.88 19.71 9.80
N THR A 164 26.75 20.30 10.19
CA THR A 164 25.73 19.62 11.02
C THR A 164 25.14 18.41 10.33
N ALA A 165 24.69 18.56 9.09
CA ALA A 165 24.03 17.48 8.35
C ALA A 165 24.99 16.32 8.07
N LEU A 166 26.23 16.62 7.67
CA LEU A 166 27.26 15.61 7.43
C LEU A 166 27.65 14.88 8.73
N LEU A 167 27.75 15.60 9.86
CA LEU A 167 28.01 14.96 11.16
C LEU A 167 26.85 14.03 11.56
N ILE A 168 25.60 14.44 11.34
CA ILE A 168 24.44 13.58 11.56
C ILE A 168 24.58 12.32 10.70
N GLY A 169 24.84 12.46 9.40
CA GLY A 169 25.01 11.34 8.47
C GLY A 169 26.17 10.41 8.84
N GLU A 170 27.29 10.95 9.31
CA GLU A 170 28.44 10.17 9.78
C GLU A 170 28.12 9.36 11.04
N ARG A 171 27.29 9.90 11.93
CA ARG A 171 26.92 9.27 13.21
C ARG A 171 25.71 8.36 13.13
N LEU A 172 25.05 8.24 11.97
CA LEU A 172 23.95 7.30 11.79
C LEU A 172 24.44 5.85 11.98
N PRO A 173 23.65 4.99 12.65
CA PRO A 173 23.89 3.55 12.62
C PRO A 173 23.99 3.02 11.18
N GLU A 174 24.91 2.09 10.92
CA GLU A 174 25.19 1.58 9.56
C GLU A 174 23.96 1.00 8.84
N GLU A 175 23.01 0.42 9.57
CA GLU A 175 21.76 -0.08 9.00
C GLU A 175 20.85 1.05 8.50
N ILE A 176 20.81 2.17 9.23
CA ILE A 176 20.05 3.36 8.85
C ILE A 176 20.76 4.08 7.70
N LYS A 177 22.09 4.18 7.77
CA LYS A 177 22.91 4.77 6.72
C LYS A 177 22.72 4.07 5.38
N ARG A 178 22.72 2.72 5.37
CA ARG A 178 22.39 1.92 4.17
C ARG A 178 20.97 2.15 3.66
N ALA A 179 19.99 2.33 4.54
CA ALA A 179 18.62 2.63 4.14
C ALA A 179 18.44 4.03 3.49
N VAL A 180 19.33 4.97 3.82
CA VAL A 180 19.37 6.33 3.26
C VAL A 180 20.18 6.37 1.96
N ASP A 181 21.29 5.62 1.89
CA ASP A 181 22.10 5.51 0.68
C ASP A 181 21.31 4.89 -0.47
N LEU A 182 21.02 5.69 -1.49
CA LEU A 182 20.23 5.28 -2.63
C LEU A 182 20.92 4.23 -3.54
N SER A 183 22.24 4.09 -3.42
CA SER A 183 23.02 3.10 -4.17
C SER A 183 23.07 1.73 -3.49
N SER A 184 22.58 1.62 -2.25
CA SER A 184 22.65 0.41 -1.45
C SER A 184 21.73 -0.71 -1.95
N ASN A 185 22.04 -1.94 -1.58
CA ASN A 185 21.17 -3.10 -1.83
C ASN A 185 19.85 -2.98 -1.05
N GLU A 186 19.88 -2.37 0.13
CA GLU A 186 18.70 -2.07 0.94
C GLU A 186 17.73 -1.15 0.19
N ASN A 187 18.25 -0.17 -0.55
CA ASN A 187 17.42 0.68 -1.38
C ASN A 187 16.80 -0.06 -2.57
N GLN A 188 17.51 -1.06 -3.13
CA GLN A 188 16.95 -1.92 -4.18
C GLN A 188 15.72 -2.69 -3.70
N ILE A 189 15.68 -3.11 -2.43
CA ILE A 189 14.48 -3.76 -1.84
C ILE A 189 13.30 -2.79 -1.90
N LEU A 190 13.48 -1.56 -1.42
CA LEU A 190 12.43 -0.53 -1.44
C LEU A 190 11.95 -0.26 -2.87
N ASN A 191 12.87 -0.05 -3.80
CA ASN A 191 12.56 0.14 -5.21
C ASN A 191 11.79 -1.06 -5.79
N GLY A 192 12.26 -2.27 -5.51
CA GLY A 192 11.66 -3.50 -6.03
C GLY A 192 10.20 -3.64 -5.65
N HIS A 193 9.83 -3.20 -4.46
CA HIS A 193 8.44 -3.20 -4.08
C HIS A 193 7.60 -2.05 -4.62
N ILE A 194 8.17 -0.86 -4.82
CA ILE A 194 7.49 0.22 -5.58
C ILE A 194 7.20 -0.29 -7.00
N THR A 195 8.19 -0.94 -7.61
CA THR A 195 8.10 -1.58 -8.91
C THR A 195 7.06 -2.71 -8.93
N ALA A 196 7.05 -3.59 -7.93
CA ALA A 196 6.03 -4.64 -7.82
C ALA A 196 4.61 -4.03 -7.76
N ARG A 197 4.41 -2.98 -6.95
CA ARG A 197 3.12 -2.27 -6.88
C ARG A 197 2.71 -1.71 -8.24
N PHE A 198 3.63 -1.12 -8.99
CA PHE A 198 3.37 -0.63 -10.34
C PHE A 198 2.87 -1.74 -11.29
N PHE A 199 3.60 -2.86 -11.39
CA PHE A 199 3.22 -3.97 -12.26
C PHE A 199 1.87 -4.59 -11.86
N PHE A 200 1.65 -4.82 -10.56
CA PHE A 200 0.38 -5.37 -10.08
C PHE A 200 -0.78 -4.38 -10.19
N ASN A 201 -0.53 -3.08 -10.14
CA ASN A 201 -1.57 -2.09 -10.41
C ASN A 201 -1.99 -2.10 -11.88
N ILE A 202 -1.04 -2.18 -12.83
CA ILE A 202 -1.37 -2.36 -14.26
C ILE A 202 -2.22 -3.63 -14.45
N LEU A 203 -1.80 -4.74 -13.86
CA LEU A 203 -2.54 -6.00 -13.93
C LEU A 203 -3.95 -5.87 -13.32
N THR A 204 -4.07 -5.19 -12.18
CA THR A 204 -5.35 -4.89 -11.52
C THR A 204 -6.26 -4.13 -12.47
N LEU A 205 -5.78 -3.07 -13.13
CA LEU A 205 -6.58 -2.26 -14.05
C LEU A 205 -7.00 -3.05 -15.30
N ILE A 206 -6.13 -3.90 -15.85
CA ILE A 206 -6.45 -4.76 -16.99
C ILE A 206 -7.56 -5.76 -16.61
N LEU A 207 -7.40 -6.44 -15.47
CA LEU A 207 -8.38 -7.42 -15.00
C LEU A 207 -9.70 -6.76 -14.63
N LEU A 208 -9.65 -5.56 -14.02
CA LEU A 208 -10.83 -4.80 -13.65
C LEU A 208 -11.59 -4.32 -14.89
N TYR A 209 -10.88 -3.81 -15.90
CA TYR A 209 -11.47 -3.49 -17.18
C TYR A 209 -12.15 -4.73 -17.78
N GLY A 210 -11.47 -5.88 -17.78
CA GLY A 210 -12.02 -7.15 -18.24
C GLY A 210 -13.28 -7.59 -17.48
N PHE A 211 -13.32 -7.37 -16.17
CA PHE A 211 -14.48 -7.65 -15.31
C PHE A 211 -15.64 -6.70 -15.60
N CYS A 212 -15.38 -5.39 -15.70
CA CYS A 212 -16.38 -4.40 -16.08
C CYS A 212 -17.00 -4.71 -17.45
N ARG A 213 -16.18 -5.14 -18.42
CA ARG A 213 -16.63 -5.49 -19.79
C ARG A 213 -17.64 -6.64 -19.85
N VAL A 214 -17.78 -7.42 -18.79
CA VAL A 214 -18.83 -8.44 -18.67
C VAL A 214 -20.22 -7.80 -18.57
N PHE A 215 -20.31 -6.60 -17.99
CA PHE A 215 -21.59 -5.95 -17.64
C PHE A 215 -21.84 -4.64 -18.39
N SER A 216 -20.78 -3.95 -18.83
CA SER A 216 -20.86 -2.58 -19.33
C SER A 216 -20.12 -2.40 -20.65
N SER A 217 -20.44 -1.35 -21.41
CA SER A 217 -19.79 -1.03 -22.70
C SER A 217 -18.30 -0.66 -22.55
N PRO A 218 -17.48 -0.65 -23.63
CA PRO A 218 -16.06 -0.33 -23.53
C PRO A 218 -15.75 1.01 -22.84
N SER A 219 -16.59 2.03 -23.10
CA SER A 219 -16.45 3.35 -22.50
C SER A 219 -16.81 3.35 -21.01
N GLU A 220 -17.89 2.66 -20.63
CA GLU A 220 -18.29 2.52 -19.22
C GLU A 220 -17.24 1.74 -18.43
N SER A 221 -16.70 0.67 -19.01
CA SER A 221 -15.65 -0.13 -18.37
C SER A 221 -14.36 0.67 -18.16
N LEU A 222 -13.98 1.52 -19.12
CA LEU A 222 -12.84 2.41 -18.95
C LEU A 222 -13.12 3.43 -17.84
N LEU A 223 -14.29 4.06 -17.84
CA LEU A 223 -14.70 5.02 -16.81
C LEU A 223 -14.67 4.38 -15.41
N SER A 224 -15.27 3.20 -15.24
CA SER A 224 -15.21 2.43 -13.99
C SER A 224 -13.79 2.18 -13.51
N THR A 225 -12.89 1.83 -14.44
CA THR A 225 -11.48 1.53 -14.14
C THR A 225 -10.72 2.79 -13.73
N VAL A 226 -10.97 3.91 -14.39
CA VAL A 226 -10.39 5.23 -14.04
C VAL A 226 -10.89 5.71 -12.69
N VAL A 227 -12.19 5.60 -12.41
CA VAL A 227 -12.75 5.99 -11.10
C VAL A 227 -12.20 5.09 -9.99
N PHE A 228 -12.09 3.79 -10.22
CA PHE A 228 -11.42 2.87 -9.28
C PHE A 228 -10.01 3.35 -8.97
N GLN A 229 -9.21 3.65 -10.01
CA GLN A 229 -7.84 4.14 -9.84
C GLN A 229 -7.79 5.46 -9.05
N ALA A 230 -8.75 6.37 -9.24
CA ALA A 230 -8.84 7.62 -8.50
C ALA A 230 -9.14 7.43 -7.00
N ILE A 231 -9.76 6.30 -6.61
CA ILE A 231 -10.05 5.97 -5.20
C ILE A 231 -8.86 5.28 -4.53
N MET A 232 -8.00 4.60 -5.29
CA MET A 232 -6.87 3.83 -4.75
C MET A 232 -5.92 4.60 -3.83
N PRO A 233 -5.65 5.92 -4.00
CA PRO A 233 -4.86 6.68 -3.03
C PRO A 233 -5.37 6.63 -1.58
N LEU A 234 -6.69 6.51 -1.38
CA LEU A 234 -7.27 6.37 -0.04
C LEU A 234 -6.92 5.03 0.61
N THR A 235 -6.67 4.01 -0.21
CA THR A 235 -6.31 2.67 0.25
C THR A 235 -4.83 2.55 0.61
N THR A 236 -3.97 3.47 0.17
CA THR A 236 -2.52 3.43 0.40
C THR A 236 -2.06 4.23 1.61
N MET A 237 -2.98 4.78 2.41
CA MET A 237 -2.66 5.57 3.60
C MET A 237 -1.89 4.79 4.69
N TYR A 238 -2.02 3.46 4.70
CA TYR A 238 -1.32 2.57 5.63
C TYR A 238 -0.58 1.45 4.86
N PHE A 239 0.65 1.19 5.27
CA PHE A 239 1.60 0.26 4.64
C PHE A 239 0.98 -1.10 4.27
N GLY A 240 0.72 -1.36 2.98
CA GLY A 240 0.03 -2.58 2.50
C GLY A 240 0.38 -2.99 1.07
N TRP A 241 1.52 -3.63 0.91
CA TRP A 241 2.21 -3.92 -0.35
C TRP A 241 1.52 -5.09 -1.05
N GLU A 242 0.97 -5.99 -0.26
CA GLU A 242 0.15 -7.13 -0.65
C GLU A 242 -1.24 -6.73 -1.18
N THR A 243 -1.71 -5.50 -0.91
CA THR A 243 -3.07 -5.07 -1.27
C THR A 243 -3.32 -5.12 -2.78
N PHE A 244 -2.38 -4.60 -3.59
CA PHE A 244 -2.51 -4.60 -5.06
C PHE A 244 -2.36 -5.99 -5.67
N HIS A 245 -1.47 -6.80 -5.10
CA HIS A 245 -1.29 -8.20 -5.48
C HIS A 245 -2.57 -9.01 -5.25
N ALA A 246 -3.13 -8.89 -4.05
CA ALA A 246 -4.39 -9.52 -3.69
C ALA A 246 -5.57 -8.98 -4.49
N ALA A 247 -5.62 -7.68 -4.77
CA ALA A 247 -6.69 -7.08 -5.58
C ALA A 247 -6.71 -7.64 -7.00
N ALA A 248 -5.55 -7.73 -7.67
CA ALA A 248 -5.44 -8.34 -8.99
C ALA A 248 -5.97 -9.78 -9.00
N LEU A 249 -5.55 -10.60 -8.03
CA LEU A 249 -5.96 -12.00 -7.93
C LEU A 249 -7.45 -12.15 -7.59
N PHE A 250 -7.97 -11.29 -6.71
CA PHE A 250 -9.39 -11.26 -6.37
C PHE A 250 -10.26 -10.89 -7.58
N ILE A 251 -9.89 -9.84 -8.33
CA ILE A 251 -10.61 -9.41 -9.54
C ILE A 251 -10.52 -10.47 -10.64
N GLY A 252 -9.35 -11.10 -10.82
CA GLY A 252 -9.20 -12.24 -11.72
C GLY A 252 -10.15 -13.38 -11.34
N GLY A 253 -10.30 -13.63 -10.05
CA GLY A 253 -11.30 -14.55 -9.48
C GLY A 253 -12.73 -14.15 -9.85
N LEU A 254 -13.13 -12.90 -9.58
CA LEU A 254 -14.46 -12.39 -9.93
C LEU A 254 -14.76 -12.54 -11.42
N LEU A 255 -13.78 -12.22 -12.28
CA LEU A 255 -13.87 -12.37 -13.72
C LEU A 255 -14.09 -13.84 -14.14
N LEU A 256 -13.35 -14.78 -13.54
CA LEU A 256 -13.56 -16.21 -13.78
C LEU A 256 -14.95 -16.66 -13.32
N ILE A 257 -15.41 -16.23 -12.15
CA ILE A 257 -16.74 -16.58 -11.65
C ILE A 257 -17.82 -16.05 -12.61
N ALA A 258 -17.75 -14.76 -12.96
CA ALA A 258 -18.72 -14.11 -13.82
C ALA A 258 -18.77 -14.71 -15.23
N LYS A 259 -17.62 -15.09 -15.81
CA LYS A 259 -17.53 -15.74 -17.12
C LYS A 259 -17.71 -17.27 -17.09
N ARG A 260 -17.99 -17.86 -15.92
CA ARG A 260 -18.02 -19.33 -15.73
C ARG A 260 -16.76 -20.02 -16.25
N GLY A 261 -15.61 -19.42 -15.96
CA GLY A 261 -14.29 -19.91 -16.32
C GLY A 261 -13.94 -21.26 -15.69
N ARG A 262 -12.77 -21.78 -16.07
CA ARG A 262 -12.32 -23.11 -15.65
C ARG A 262 -12.03 -23.13 -14.14
N PHE A 263 -12.62 -24.09 -13.43
CA PHE A 263 -12.54 -24.17 -11.96
C PHE A 263 -11.11 -24.34 -11.42
N TYR A 264 -10.23 -25.05 -12.11
CA TYR A 264 -8.83 -25.21 -11.67
C TYR A 264 -8.06 -23.88 -11.72
N LEU A 265 -8.39 -22.97 -12.65
CA LEU A 265 -7.79 -21.63 -12.70
C LEU A 265 -8.24 -20.80 -11.49
N LEU A 266 -9.51 -20.95 -11.06
CA LEU A 266 -9.99 -20.33 -9.84
C LEU A 266 -9.22 -20.86 -8.62
N CYS A 267 -9.01 -22.18 -8.53
CA CYS A 267 -8.21 -22.77 -7.45
C CYS A 267 -6.77 -22.24 -7.44
N LEU A 268 -6.13 -22.13 -8.61
CA LEU A 268 -4.78 -21.57 -8.73
C LEU A 268 -4.71 -20.11 -8.27
N LEU A 269 -5.65 -19.27 -8.71
CA LEU A 269 -5.73 -17.87 -8.27
C LEU A 269 -5.94 -17.76 -6.77
N MET A 270 -6.76 -18.64 -6.19
CA MET A 270 -6.99 -18.66 -4.74
C MET A 270 -5.76 -19.11 -3.96
N ALA A 271 -5.03 -20.10 -4.45
CA ALA A 271 -3.78 -20.54 -3.83
C ALA A 271 -2.74 -19.40 -3.83
N LEU A 272 -2.54 -18.77 -5.00
CA LEU A 272 -1.63 -17.62 -5.13
C LEU A 272 -2.10 -16.43 -4.28
N GLY A 273 -3.39 -16.11 -4.32
CA GLY A 273 -3.96 -14.98 -3.59
C GLY A 273 -3.88 -15.13 -2.08
N SER A 274 -3.89 -16.36 -1.59
CA SER A 274 -3.78 -16.67 -0.16
C SER A 274 -2.38 -16.37 0.41
N LEU A 275 -1.35 -16.31 -0.43
CA LEU A 275 0.00 -15.86 -0.04
C LEU A 275 0.09 -14.35 0.20
N PHE A 276 -0.94 -13.59 -0.19
CA PHE A 276 -1.02 -12.14 -0.02
C PHE A 276 -2.14 -11.75 0.96
N ARG A 277 -3.37 -12.19 0.70
CA ARG A 277 -4.56 -11.92 1.52
C ARG A 277 -5.50 -13.14 1.51
N PRO A 278 -5.37 -14.06 2.48
CA PRO A 278 -6.24 -15.23 2.57
C PRO A 278 -7.70 -14.86 2.83
N ASP A 279 -7.95 -13.75 3.54
CA ASP A 279 -9.27 -13.21 3.78
C ASP A 279 -9.99 -12.85 2.48
N HIS A 280 -9.34 -12.16 1.53
CA HIS A 280 -9.94 -11.85 0.23
C HIS A 280 -10.37 -13.13 -0.52
N MET A 281 -9.55 -14.19 -0.44
CA MET A 281 -9.82 -15.45 -1.13
C MET A 281 -10.98 -16.23 -0.47
N ILE A 282 -11.10 -16.22 0.86
CA ILE A 282 -12.25 -16.83 1.55
C ILE A 282 -13.57 -16.25 1.03
N PHE A 283 -13.64 -14.92 0.89
CA PHE A 283 -14.86 -14.27 0.41
C PHE A 283 -15.09 -14.45 -1.10
N LEU A 284 -14.03 -14.65 -1.88
CA LEU A 284 -14.17 -15.07 -3.27
C LEU A 284 -14.86 -16.46 -3.39
N SER A 285 -14.56 -17.38 -2.47
CA SER A 285 -15.27 -18.67 -2.36
C SER A 285 -16.75 -18.48 -2.06
N LEU A 286 -17.08 -17.58 -1.13
CA LEU A 286 -18.48 -17.23 -0.82
C LEU A 286 -19.18 -16.68 -2.07
N ILE A 287 -18.56 -15.75 -2.80
CA ILE A 287 -19.12 -15.22 -4.06
C ILE A 287 -19.36 -16.35 -5.08
N TYR A 288 -18.43 -17.30 -5.21
CA TYR A 288 -18.61 -18.46 -6.09
C TYR A 288 -19.82 -19.31 -5.69
N LEU A 289 -19.96 -19.61 -4.40
CA LEU A 289 -21.11 -20.34 -3.86
C LEU A 289 -22.40 -19.62 -4.19
N LEU A 290 -22.51 -18.35 -3.81
CA LEU A 290 -23.73 -17.56 -3.95
C LEU A 290 -24.16 -17.37 -5.41
N PHE A 291 -23.20 -17.22 -6.34
CA PHE A 291 -23.51 -17.07 -7.75
C PHE A 291 -24.06 -18.36 -8.38
N ASN A 292 -23.46 -19.50 -8.02
CA ASN A 292 -23.76 -20.79 -8.64
C ASN A 292 -24.86 -21.59 -7.91
N PHE A 293 -25.14 -21.28 -6.65
CA PHE A 293 -26.17 -21.95 -5.86
C PHE A 293 -27.56 -21.36 -6.18
N ASN A 294 -28.42 -22.16 -6.82
CA ASN A 294 -29.75 -21.73 -7.25
C ASN A 294 -30.84 -22.68 -6.73
N SER A 295 -32.01 -22.15 -6.39
CA SER A 295 -33.12 -22.92 -5.80
C SER A 295 -33.66 -24.01 -6.75
N GLY A 296 -33.56 -23.83 -8.07
CA GLY A 296 -33.99 -24.82 -9.07
C GLY A 296 -33.01 -25.97 -9.37
N LEU A 297 -31.86 -26.06 -8.68
CA LEU A 297 -30.88 -27.12 -8.95
C LEU A 297 -31.28 -28.47 -8.34
N SER A 298 -31.03 -29.56 -9.08
CA SER A 298 -31.08 -30.93 -8.55
C SER A 298 -30.07 -31.12 -7.40
N TRP A 299 -30.33 -32.08 -6.51
CA TRP A 299 -29.43 -32.38 -5.38
C TRP A 299 -27.99 -32.67 -5.82
N SER A 300 -27.81 -33.45 -6.89
CA SER A 300 -26.48 -33.74 -7.46
C SER A 300 -25.72 -32.47 -7.87
N LYS A 301 -26.40 -31.52 -8.53
CA LYS A 301 -25.79 -30.24 -8.93
C LYS A 301 -25.52 -29.34 -7.72
N ARG A 302 -26.41 -29.32 -6.72
CA ARG A 302 -26.18 -28.61 -5.46
C ARG A 302 -24.95 -29.15 -4.72
N ALA A 303 -24.87 -30.47 -4.56
CA ALA A 303 -23.73 -31.14 -3.93
C ALA A 303 -22.42 -30.83 -4.67
N PHE A 304 -22.43 -30.79 -6.01
CA PHE A 304 -21.26 -30.42 -6.80
C PHE A 304 -20.81 -28.97 -6.57
N VAL A 305 -21.75 -28.01 -6.56
CA VAL A 305 -21.45 -26.60 -6.27
C VAL A 305 -20.93 -26.43 -4.84
N LEU A 306 -21.55 -27.10 -3.86
CA LEU A 306 -21.12 -27.10 -2.47
C LEU A 306 -19.71 -27.68 -2.32
N SER A 307 -19.42 -28.79 -2.99
CA SER A 307 -18.09 -29.42 -2.97
C SER A 307 -17.02 -28.49 -3.54
N LYS A 308 -17.31 -27.84 -4.68
CA LYS A 308 -16.41 -26.86 -5.28
C LYS A 308 -16.18 -25.66 -4.36
N SER A 309 -17.24 -25.14 -3.74
CA SER A 309 -17.18 -24.03 -2.80
C SER A 309 -16.41 -24.39 -1.53
N PHE A 310 -16.55 -25.63 -1.07
CA PHE A 310 -15.78 -26.17 0.05
C PHE A 310 -14.30 -26.26 -0.30
N ILE A 311 -13.95 -26.81 -1.47
CA ILE A 311 -12.56 -26.87 -1.95
C ILE A 311 -11.97 -25.46 -2.02
N THR A 312 -12.68 -24.51 -2.63
CA THR A 312 -12.19 -23.13 -2.72
C THR A 312 -12.05 -22.46 -1.36
N ALA A 313 -12.96 -22.70 -0.41
CA ALA A 313 -12.84 -22.18 0.95
C ALA A 313 -11.71 -22.85 1.75
N ALA A 314 -11.43 -24.12 1.50
CA ALA A 314 -10.38 -24.88 2.16
C ALA A 314 -8.98 -24.41 1.76
N ILE A 315 -8.76 -23.97 0.51
CA ILE A 315 -7.44 -23.49 0.03
C ILE A 315 -6.82 -22.42 0.96
N PRO A 316 -7.46 -21.26 1.20
CA PRO A 316 -6.87 -20.23 2.08
C PRO A 316 -6.68 -20.73 3.51
N ALA A 317 -7.61 -21.53 4.05
CA ALA A 317 -7.53 -22.06 5.40
C ALA A 317 -6.38 -23.06 5.57
N VAL A 318 -6.29 -24.05 4.69
CA VAL A 318 -5.23 -25.08 4.69
C VAL A 318 -3.87 -24.46 4.43
N LEU A 319 -3.78 -23.51 3.49
CA LEU A 319 -2.52 -22.83 3.22
C LEU A 319 -2.07 -22.01 4.43
N THR A 320 -2.95 -21.20 5.01
CA THR A 320 -2.63 -20.41 6.20
C THR A 320 -2.20 -21.32 7.36
N PHE A 321 -2.91 -22.43 7.59
CA PHE A 321 -2.54 -23.43 8.58
C PHE A 321 -1.19 -24.09 8.30
N ALA A 322 -0.93 -24.47 7.04
CA ALA A 322 0.34 -25.09 6.67
C ALA A 322 1.51 -24.12 6.86
N VAL A 323 1.33 -22.86 6.47
CA VAL A 323 2.31 -21.80 6.66
C VAL A 323 2.56 -21.56 8.16
N SER A 324 1.50 -21.42 8.96
CA SER A 324 1.64 -21.17 10.40
C SER A 324 2.16 -22.38 11.18
N ARG A 325 1.94 -23.61 10.72
CA ARG A 325 2.36 -24.82 11.45
C ARG A 325 3.74 -25.33 11.03
N PHE A 326 4.06 -25.24 9.74
CA PHE A 326 5.24 -25.90 9.18
C PHE A 326 6.31 -24.93 8.69
N LEU A 327 5.94 -23.73 8.23
CA LEU A 327 6.93 -22.76 7.74
C LEU A 327 7.36 -21.79 8.84
N TYR A 328 6.40 -21.27 9.61
CA TYR A 328 6.66 -20.24 10.62
C TYR A 328 5.92 -20.54 11.93
N PRO A 329 6.25 -21.66 12.61
CA PRO A 329 5.61 -22.06 13.86
C PRO A 329 5.81 -21.07 15.02
N ASP A 330 6.90 -20.31 14.98
CA ASP A 330 7.31 -19.42 16.06
C ASP A 330 6.89 -17.96 15.83
N ALA A 331 6.11 -17.69 14.77
CA ALA A 331 5.66 -16.33 14.45
C ALA A 331 4.62 -15.84 15.47
N GLU A 332 4.99 -14.84 16.25
CA GLU A 332 4.10 -14.23 17.26
C GLU A 332 3.17 -13.18 16.64
N TYR A 333 1.97 -13.03 17.21
CA TYR A 333 1.07 -11.95 16.83
C TYR A 333 1.49 -10.65 17.53
N SER A 334 1.84 -9.62 16.75
CA SER A 334 2.20 -8.28 17.25
C SER A 334 1.00 -7.45 17.71
N VAL A 335 -0.22 -7.93 17.48
CA VAL A 335 -1.48 -7.29 17.85
C VAL A 335 -2.50 -8.34 18.27
N ASP A 336 -3.45 -7.96 19.13
CA ASP A 336 -4.57 -8.82 19.50
C ASP A 336 -5.30 -9.36 18.27
N LEU A 337 -5.61 -10.66 18.26
CA LEU A 337 -6.38 -11.29 17.19
C LEU A 337 -7.79 -10.68 17.05
N ILE A 338 -8.34 -10.19 18.16
CA ILE A 338 -9.67 -9.57 18.22
C ILE A 338 -9.49 -8.05 18.39
N GLN A 339 -9.84 -7.29 17.36
CA GLN A 339 -9.74 -5.83 17.30
C GLN A 339 -11.06 -5.13 17.68
N LEU A 340 -12.05 -5.86 18.19
CA LEU A 340 -13.39 -5.35 18.51
C LEU A 340 -13.35 -4.11 19.41
N ARG A 341 -12.54 -4.13 20.48
CA ARG A 341 -12.42 -3.01 21.41
C ARG A 341 -11.93 -1.75 20.69
N TYR A 342 -10.87 -1.87 19.89
CA TYR A 342 -10.35 -0.76 19.09
C TYR A 342 -11.46 -0.20 18.18
N ASN A 343 -12.11 -1.06 17.41
CA ASN A 343 -13.13 -0.65 16.45
C ASN A 343 -14.38 -0.03 17.08
N MET A 344 -14.78 -0.45 18.28
CA MET A 344 -15.88 0.18 19.01
C MET A 344 -15.51 1.60 19.48
N THR A 345 -14.26 1.84 19.85
CA THR A 345 -13.81 3.12 20.42
C THR A 345 -13.33 4.15 19.40
N TYR A 346 -12.96 3.73 18.20
CA TYR A 346 -12.36 4.60 17.19
C TYR A 346 -13.37 4.96 16.10
N ILE A 347 -13.74 6.24 15.97
CA ILE A 347 -14.84 6.69 15.10
C ILE A 347 -14.65 6.32 13.63
N TRP A 348 -13.42 6.36 13.11
CA TRP A 348 -13.13 6.02 11.71
C TRP A 348 -13.31 4.53 11.41
N SER A 349 -13.25 3.67 12.42
CA SER A 349 -13.62 2.25 12.30
C SER A 349 -15.11 2.04 12.03
N TRP A 350 -15.94 3.06 12.18
CA TRP A 350 -17.36 3.05 11.78
C TRP A 350 -17.59 3.79 10.47
N ILE A 351 -17.00 4.99 10.32
CA ILE A 351 -17.22 5.85 9.14
C ILE A 351 -16.87 5.12 7.85
N TYR A 352 -15.66 4.54 7.75
CA TYR A 352 -15.24 3.91 6.49
C TYR A 352 -16.10 2.68 6.14
N PRO A 353 -16.33 1.70 7.03
CA PRO A 353 -17.22 0.58 6.72
C PRO A 353 -18.63 1.01 6.33
N MET A 354 -19.20 2.03 6.98
CA MET A 354 -20.53 2.52 6.63
C MET A 354 -20.57 3.11 5.22
N ILE A 355 -19.54 3.89 4.84
CA ILE A 355 -19.42 4.42 3.47
C ILE A 355 -19.38 3.26 2.46
N PHE A 356 -18.50 2.28 2.67
CA PHE A 356 -18.37 1.15 1.74
C PHE A 356 -19.59 0.22 1.72
N ALA A 357 -20.24 0.01 2.87
CA ALA A 357 -21.50 -0.73 2.96
C ALA A 357 -22.67 -0.02 2.26
N SER A 358 -22.60 1.32 2.17
CA SER A 358 -23.63 2.14 1.52
C SER A 358 -23.50 2.20 0.00
N ILE A 359 -22.33 1.88 -0.58
CA ILE A 359 -22.11 1.85 -2.04
C ILE A 359 -23.21 1.07 -2.79
N PRO A 360 -23.61 -0.16 -2.38
CA PRO A 360 -24.69 -0.87 -3.07
C PRO A 360 -26.03 -0.13 -3.06
N LEU A 361 -26.29 0.73 -2.06
CA LEU A 361 -27.53 1.51 -1.98
C LEU A 361 -27.61 2.57 -3.09
N LEU A 362 -26.46 3.12 -3.52
CA LEU A 362 -26.39 4.07 -4.63
C LEU A 362 -26.75 3.43 -5.98
N PHE A 363 -26.59 2.10 -6.11
CA PHE A 363 -26.78 1.35 -7.34
C PHE A 363 -27.88 0.28 -7.24
N LEU A 364 -28.88 0.48 -6.36
CA LEU A 364 -29.93 -0.52 -6.08
C LEU A 364 -30.63 -1.04 -7.33
N ARG A 365 -30.90 -0.16 -8.31
CA ARG A 365 -31.57 -0.55 -9.56
C ARG A 365 -30.69 -1.51 -10.35
N GLU A 366 -29.40 -1.20 -10.51
CA GLU A 366 -28.43 -2.02 -11.22
C GLU A 366 -28.16 -3.35 -10.51
N VAL A 367 -28.01 -3.32 -9.17
CA VAL A 367 -27.83 -4.53 -8.36
C VAL A 367 -29.00 -5.50 -8.58
N LYS A 368 -30.23 -4.99 -8.71
CA LYS A 368 -31.42 -5.80 -9.00
C LYS A 368 -31.48 -6.28 -10.46
N SER A 369 -30.98 -5.49 -11.41
CA SER A 369 -31.01 -5.80 -12.84
C SER A 369 -30.05 -6.92 -13.24
N TYR A 370 -28.84 -6.96 -12.67
CA TYR A 370 -27.81 -7.92 -13.06
C TYR A 370 -27.81 -9.17 -12.17
N GLY A 371 -27.98 -10.34 -12.78
CA GLY A 371 -28.09 -11.61 -12.06
C GLY A 371 -26.88 -11.97 -11.18
N PHE A 372 -25.67 -11.56 -11.57
CA PHE A 372 -24.46 -11.71 -10.75
C PHE A 372 -24.57 -10.93 -9.44
N PHE A 373 -24.80 -9.62 -9.53
CA PHE A 373 -24.87 -8.73 -8.37
C PHE A 373 -26.05 -9.08 -7.47
N ARG A 374 -27.23 -9.32 -8.06
CA ARG A 374 -28.46 -9.71 -7.32
C ARG A 374 -28.24 -10.91 -6.41
N LYS A 375 -27.45 -11.88 -6.86
CA LYS A 375 -27.20 -13.13 -6.13
C LYS A 375 -26.03 -13.07 -5.17
N THR A 376 -25.10 -12.13 -5.32
CA THR A 376 -23.83 -12.21 -4.59
C THR A 376 -23.63 -11.07 -3.61
N TRP A 377 -24.22 -9.88 -3.81
CA TRP A 377 -23.90 -8.65 -3.06
C TRP A 377 -23.88 -8.77 -1.53
N PHE A 378 -24.66 -9.68 -0.95
CA PHE A 378 -24.73 -9.88 0.50
C PHE A 378 -23.47 -10.50 1.10
N TRP A 379 -22.50 -10.98 0.30
CA TRP A 379 -21.17 -11.40 0.77
C TRP A 379 -20.44 -10.30 1.56
N ILE A 380 -20.77 -9.04 1.29
CA ILE A 380 -20.15 -7.85 1.90
C ILE A 380 -20.46 -7.76 3.39
N LEU A 381 -21.65 -8.18 3.83
CA LEU A 381 -22.04 -8.11 5.24
C LEU A 381 -21.15 -8.98 6.13
N PRO A 382 -20.97 -10.30 5.88
CA PRO A 382 -20.02 -11.10 6.63
C PRO A 382 -18.57 -10.64 6.42
N PHE A 383 -18.21 -10.04 5.28
CA PHE A 383 -16.88 -9.47 5.06
C PHE A 383 -16.57 -8.31 6.00
N ILE A 384 -17.50 -7.36 6.11
CA ILE A 384 -17.39 -6.22 7.02
C ILE A 384 -17.41 -6.69 8.46
N ALA A 385 -18.32 -7.60 8.82
CA ALA A 385 -18.42 -8.13 10.18
C ALA A 385 -17.14 -8.86 10.63
N MET A 386 -16.57 -9.69 9.75
CA MET A 386 -15.30 -10.37 10.01
C MET A 386 -14.17 -9.36 10.23
N ASN A 387 -14.00 -8.40 9.31
CA ASN A 387 -12.97 -7.36 9.44
C ASN A 387 -13.19 -6.48 10.68
N PHE A 388 -14.42 -6.20 11.08
CA PHE A 388 -14.74 -5.46 12.31
C PHE A 388 -14.35 -6.24 13.57
N LEU A 389 -14.33 -7.57 13.52
CA LEU A 389 -13.92 -8.41 14.64
C LEU A 389 -12.40 -8.57 14.71
N VAL A 390 -11.72 -8.85 13.59
CA VAL A 390 -10.32 -9.30 13.59
C VAL A 390 -9.30 -8.32 12.99
N ALA A 391 -9.76 -7.24 12.36
CA ALA A 391 -8.90 -6.25 11.72
C ALA A 391 -9.27 -4.82 12.16
N ARG A 392 -8.43 -3.84 11.86
CA ARG A 392 -8.73 -2.43 12.15
C ARG A 392 -9.50 -1.84 10.97
N THR A 393 -10.82 -1.71 11.10
CA THR A 393 -11.67 -1.24 10.00
C THR A 393 -11.49 0.23 9.65
N ALA A 394 -10.68 0.97 10.41
CA ALA A 394 -10.16 2.26 10.01
C ALA A 394 -9.22 2.19 8.78
N GLU A 395 -8.66 1.02 8.48
CA GLU A 395 -7.78 0.83 7.33
C GLU A 395 -8.59 0.60 6.05
N VAL A 396 -8.70 1.66 5.24
CA VAL A 396 -9.51 1.70 4.00
C VAL A 396 -9.14 0.58 3.01
N ARG A 397 -7.87 0.15 2.97
CA ARG A 397 -7.39 -0.97 2.13
C ARG A 397 -8.13 -2.29 2.34
N LEU A 398 -8.71 -2.50 3.53
CA LEU A 398 -9.51 -3.69 3.80
C LEU A 398 -10.74 -3.76 2.89
N PHE A 399 -11.24 -2.62 2.41
CA PHE A 399 -12.45 -2.55 1.59
C PHE A 399 -12.15 -2.52 0.08
N THR A 400 -10.89 -2.61 -0.35
CA THR A 400 -10.52 -2.70 -1.77
C THR A 400 -11.30 -3.79 -2.52
N PRO A 401 -11.54 -5.01 -1.97
CA PRO A 401 -12.39 -6.01 -2.61
C PRO A 401 -13.83 -5.54 -2.87
N VAL A 402 -14.41 -4.76 -1.95
CA VAL A 402 -15.77 -4.21 -2.08
C VAL A 402 -15.82 -3.17 -3.20
N ILE A 403 -14.83 -2.28 -3.26
CA ILE A 403 -14.71 -1.26 -4.30
C ILE A 403 -14.55 -1.93 -5.67
N ALA A 404 -13.66 -2.92 -5.78
CA ALA A 404 -13.41 -3.66 -7.01
C ALA A 404 -14.64 -4.43 -7.49
N TYR A 405 -15.38 -5.07 -6.56
CA TYR A 405 -16.62 -5.77 -6.84
C TYR A 405 -17.68 -4.83 -7.43
N PHE A 406 -17.85 -3.61 -6.90
CA PHE A 406 -18.83 -2.65 -7.41
C PHE A 406 -18.38 -1.79 -8.58
N ALA A 407 -17.11 -1.85 -8.98
CA ALA A 407 -16.58 -1.02 -10.06
C ALA A 407 -17.44 -1.05 -11.34
N PRO A 408 -17.99 -2.19 -11.81
CA PRO A 408 -18.84 -2.20 -13.01
C PRO A 408 -20.09 -1.31 -12.87
N LEU A 409 -20.65 -1.19 -11.67
CA LEU A 409 -21.86 -0.40 -11.43
C LEU A 409 -21.60 1.11 -11.49
N ILE A 410 -20.38 1.55 -11.19
CA ILE A 410 -19.98 2.97 -11.25
C ILE A 410 -20.17 3.50 -12.68
N GLY A 411 -19.60 2.83 -13.69
CA GLY A 411 -19.70 3.25 -15.09
C GLY A 411 -21.14 3.22 -15.60
N ILE A 412 -21.92 2.20 -15.23
CA ILE A 412 -23.33 2.05 -15.62
C ILE A 412 -24.20 3.13 -14.95
N GLY A 413 -24.01 3.35 -13.65
CA GLY A 413 -24.81 4.28 -12.86
C GLY A 413 -24.49 5.74 -13.18
N LEU A 414 -23.22 6.06 -13.46
CA LEU A 414 -22.81 7.41 -13.85
C LEU A 414 -23.45 7.87 -15.16
N GLN A 415 -23.77 6.96 -16.09
CA GLN A 415 -24.49 7.32 -17.31
C GLN A 415 -25.88 7.92 -17.06
N ARG A 416 -26.50 7.65 -15.91
CA ARG A 416 -27.78 8.28 -15.57
C ARG A 416 -27.69 9.79 -15.41
N PHE A 417 -26.50 10.28 -15.13
CA PHE A 417 -26.22 11.71 -14.96
C PHE A 417 -25.78 12.39 -16.26
N PHE A 418 -25.56 11.62 -17.34
CA PHE A 418 -25.19 12.14 -18.66
C PHE A 418 -26.33 11.86 -19.68
N PRO A 419 -27.12 12.87 -20.07
CA PRO A 419 -28.24 12.67 -20.99
C PRO A 419 -27.73 12.24 -22.37
N GLY A 420 -28.16 11.07 -22.87
CA GLY A 420 -27.85 10.64 -24.24
C GLY A 420 -27.88 9.15 -24.58
N ARG A 421 -28.00 8.22 -23.61
CA ARG A 421 -28.19 6.79 -23.89
C ARG A 421 -29.34 6.22 -23.09
N SER A 422 -30.41 5.79 -23.77
CA SER A 422 -31.47 5.03 -23.13
C SER A 422 -30.92 3.64 -22.73
N MET A 423 -31.17 3.23 -21.49
CA MET A 423 -30.92 1.87 -21.01
C MET A 423 -31.93 0.90 -21.66
N VAL A 424 -31.79 0.65 -22.95
CA VAL A 424 -32.56 -0.38 -23.66
C VAL A 424 -31.57 -1.34 -24.30
N ASN A 425 -31.67 -2.61 -23.88
CA ASN A 425 -30.98 -3.80 -24.37
C ASN A 425 -29.55 -4.08 -23.92
N THR A 426 -29.40 -4.51 -22.67
CA THR A 426 -28.44 -5.57 -22.29
C THR A 426 -29.15 -6.64 -21.46
N ALA A 427 -30.16 -7.27 -22.06
CA ALA A 427 -30.60 -8.59 -21.64
C ALA A 427 -29.58 -9.60 -22.17
N ILE A 428 -28.75 -10.14 -21.27
CA ILE A 428 -28.03 -11.39 -21.51
C ILE A 428 -28.89 -12.48 -20.87
N GLU A 429 -29.45 -13.35 -21.70
CA GLU A 429 -29.92 -14.69 -21.31
C GLU A 429 -28.76 -15.58 -20.85
#